data_AF-A0A4R4PJS1-F1
#
_entry.id   AF-A0A4R4PJS1-F1
#
_cell.length_a   1.000
_cell.length_b   1.000
_cell.length_c   1.000
_cell.angle_alpha   90.00
_cell.angle_beta   90.00
_cell.angle_gamma   90.00
#
_symmetry.space_group_name_H-M   'P 1'
#
loop_
_entity.id
_entity.type
_entity.pdbx_description
1 polymer ?
#
loop_
_entity_poly.entity_id
_entity_poly.type
_entity_poly.pdbx_seq_one_letter_code
_entity_poly.pdbx_strand_id
1 'polypeptide(L)'
;MRHGKYPLIITFLVPPLLLYLVFVVSPYLQAFQISTTDWLGYSAEADPVGLANFEALLHDGRVWNALKNNALLLAVVPVLTIGLGLFFATMLNMGGRKE
;
A
#
# COMPACT_ATOMS: atom_id res chain seq x y z
N MET A 1 40.93 -9.92 5.21
CA MET A 1 40.40 -8.55 5.05
C MET A 1 38.92 -8.59 4.66
N ARG A 2 37.96 -8.65 5.60
CA ARG A 2 36.50 -8.68 5.31
C ARG A 2 35.65 -7.78 6.24
N HIS A 3 36.26 -6.83 6.95
CA HIS A 3 35.59 -6.03 7.99
C HIS A 3 34.98 -4.69 7.49
N GLY A 4 34.98 -4.40 6.18
CA GLY A 4 34.51 -3.11 5.64
C GLY A 4 33.08 -3.07 5.08
N LYS A 5 32.38 -4.21 4.98
CA LYS A 5 31.08 -4.27 4.25
C LYS A 5 29.88 -3.85 5.10
N TYR A 6 29.78 -4.39 6.32
CA TYR A 6 28.68 -4.09 7.24
C TYR A 6 28.59 -2.63 7.70
N PRO A 7 29.68 -1.93 8.10
CA PRO A 7 29.56 -0.53 8.50
C PRO A 7 29.12 0.37 7.34
N LEU A 8 29.53 0.07 6.11
CA LEU A 8 29.05 0.79 4.93
C LEU A 8 27.56 0.52 4.69
N ILE A 9 27.13 -0.74 4.68
CA ILE A 9 25.70 -1.07 4.49
C ILE A 9 24.83 -0.39 5.56
N ILE A 10 25.24 -0.43 6.83
CA ILE A 10 24.47 0.18 7.93
C ILE A 10 24.37 1.69 7.74
N THR A 11 25.48 2.38 7.43
CA THR A 11 25.46 3.85 7.24
C THR A 11 24.58 4.29 6.07
N PHE A 12 24.48 3.50 5.00
CA PHE A 12 23.63 3.82 3.85
C PHE A 12 22.17 3.34 4.01
N LEU A 13 21.93 2.31 4.82
CA LEU A 13 20.60 1.74 5.03
C LEU A 13 19.83 2.37 6.19
N VAL A 14 20.53 2.76 7.26
CA VAL A 14 19.89 3.30 8.47
C VAL A 14 19.11 4.59 8.18
N PRO A 15 19.65 5.61 7.49
CA PRO A 15 18.90 6.84 7.22
C PRO A 15 17.59 6.63 6.45
N PRO A 16 17.55 5.92 5.30
CA PRO A 16 16.27 5.69 4.60
C PRO A 16 15.33 4.78 5.39
N LEU A 17 15.85 3.80 6.14
CA LEU A 17 15.02 2.94 6.98
C LEU A 17 14.37 3.72 8.12
N LEU A 18 15.11 4.62 8.77
CA LEU A 18 14.56 5.49 9.81
C LEU A 18 13.46 6.39 9.25
N LEU A 19 13.68 7.01 8.08
CA LEU A 19 12.66 7.79 7.40
C LEU A 19 11.41 6.94 7.10
N TYR A 20 11.59 5.72 6.58
CA TYR A 20 10.49 4.80 6.32
C TYR A 20 9.72 4.46 7.60
N LEU A 21 10.41 4.15 8.71
CA LEU A 21 9.76 3.84 9.97
C LEU A 21 8.95 5.03 10.52
N VAL A 22 9.51 6.23 10.46
CA VAL A 22 8.88 7.44 11.00
C VAL A 22 7.72 7.92 10.12
N PHE A 23 7.88 7.91 8.80
CA PHE A 23 6.92 8.53 7.88
C PHE A 23 5.97 7.54 7.21
N VAL A 24 6.22 6.24 7.29
CA VAL A 24 5.35 5.20 6.70
C VAL A 24 4.81 4.27 7.79
N VAL A 25 5.68 3.67 8.59
CA VAL A 25 5.23 2.66 9.58
C VAL A 25 4.49 3.31 10.75
N SER A 26 5.01 4.40 11.30
CA SER A 26 4.36 5.14 12.40
C SER A 26 2.92 5.55 12.09
N PRO A 27 2.60 6.22 10.96
CA PRO A 27 1.20 6.58 10.66
C PRO A 27 0.31 5.35 10.42
N TYR A 28 0.83 4.22 9.92
CA TYR A 28 0.04 2.99 9.83
C TYR A 28 -0.28 2.38 11.19
N LEU A 29 0.66 2.42 12.14
CA LEU A 29 0.39 1.99 13.51
C LEU A 29 -0.65 2.90 14.18
N GLN A 30 -0.56 4.22 13.96
CA GLN A 30 -1.55 5.17 14.46
C GLN A 30 -2.93 4.92 13.83
N ALA A 31 -3.00 4.69 12.53
CA ALA A 31 -4.25 4.36 11.84
C ALA A 31 -4.88 3.06 12.38
N PHE A 32 -4.07 2.06 12.71
CA PHE A 32 -4.55 0.85 13.36
C PHE A 32 -5.12 1.13 14.75
N GLN A 33 -4.44 1.93 15.58
CA GLN A 33 -4.95 2.34 16.89
C GLN A 33 -6.29 3.08 16.75
N ILE A 34 -6.36 4.05 15.83
CA ILE A 34 -7.57 4.84 15.54
C ILE A 34 -8.71 3.95 15.03
N SER A 35 -8.43 2.89 14.27
CA SER A 35 -9.48 1.98 13.79
C SER A 35 -10.27 1.30 14.92
N THR A 36 -9.70 1.24 16.12
CA THR A 36 -10.33 0.67 17.33
C THR A 36 -10.93 1.72 18.26
N THR A 37 -10.93 2.99 17.86
CA THR A 37 -11.54 4.10 18.61
C THR A 37 -12.70 4.71 17.84
N ASP A 38 -13.64 5.34 18.56
CA ASP A 38 -14.66 6.20 17.98
C ASP A 38 -14.09 7.61 17.89
N TRP A 39 -13.28 7.84 16.86
CA TRP A 39 -12.64 9.14 16.63
C TRP A 39 -13.02 9.71 15.27
N LEU A 40 -13.79 10.80 15.31
CA LEU A 40 -14.24 11.53 14.12
C LEU A 40 -13.16 12.45 13.53
N GLY A 41 -11.93 12.45 14.08
CA GLY A 41 -10.80 13.21 13.55
C GLY A 41 -10.70 14.68 14.01
N TYR A 42 -11.74 15.22 14.65
CA TYR A 42 -11.78 16.60 15.17
C TYR A 42 -12.04 16.70 16.68
N SER A 43 -12.42 15.61 17.34
CA SER A 43 -12.57 15.56 18.79
C SER A 43 -11.19 15.46 19.46
N ALA A 44 -11.00 16.14 20.60
CA ALA A 44 -9.80 15.98 21.41
C ALA A 44 -9.75 14.62 22.12
N GLU A 45 -10.91 14.00 22.32
CA GLU A 45 -11.07 12.70 22.97
C GLU A 45 -11.47 11.65 21.93
N ALA A 46 -10.83 10.48 22.01
CA ALA A 46 -11.07 9.33 21.17
C ALA A 46 -11.42 8.14 22.07
N ASP A 47 -12.70 7.77 22.10
CA ASP A 47 -13.18 6.72 22.99
C ASP A 47 -12.81 5.34 22.43
N PRO A 48 -12.20 4.44 23.22
CA PRO A 48 -11.87 3.10 22.75
C PRO A 48 -13.13 2.24 22.62
N VAL A 49 -13.43 1.79 21.40
CA VAL A 49 -14.60 0.93 21.07
C VAL A 49 -14.21 -0.49 20.67
N GLY A 50 -12.91 -0.80 20.67
CA GLY A 50 -12.39 -2.13 20.36
C GLY A 50 -12.67 -2.50 18.90
N LEU A 51 -13.43 -3.58 18.67
CA LEU A 51 -13.71 -4.09 17.33
C LEU A 51 -15.09 -3.68 16.76
N ALA A 52 -15.84 -2.83 17.47
CA ALA A 52 -17.18 -2.44 17.06
C ALA A 52 -17.22 -1.81 15.65
N ASN A 53 -16.21 -1.01 15.30
CA ASN A 53 -16.06 -0.42 13.97
C ASN A 53 -15.95 -1.51 12.88
N PHE A 54 -15.19 -2.57 13.13
CA PHE A 54 -15.05 -3.67 12.17
C PHE A 54 -16.36 -4.45 12.01
N GLU A 55 -17.09 -4.70 13.09
CA GLU A 55 -18.41 -5.34 13.03
C GLU A 55 -19.42 -4.50 12.24
N ALA A 56 -19.43 -3.17 12.44
CA ALA A 56 -20.26 -2.25 11.68
C ALA A 56 -19.92 -2.29 10.18
N LEU A 57 -18.63 -2.27 9.82
CA LEU A 57 -18.18 -2.35 8.43
C LEU A 57 -18.59 -3.67 7.75
N LEU A 58 -18.56 -4.79 8.48
CA LEU A 58 -18.97 -6.10 7.95
C LEU A 58 -20.45 -6.14 7.56
N HIS A 59 -21.30 -5.33 8.20
CA HIS A 59 -22.73 -5.27 7.90
C HIS A 59 -23.11 -4.10 6.97
N ASP A 60 -22.16 -3.24 6.60
CA ASP A 60 -22.42 -2.10 5.71
C ASP A 60 -22.34 -2.50 4.23
N GLY A 61 -23.50 -2.49 3.56
CA GLY A 61 -23.59 -2.77 2.13
C GLY A 61 -22.78 -1.81 1.24
N ARG A 62 -22.52 -0.57 1.70
CA ARG A 62 -21.67 0.38 0.96
C ARG A 62 -20.22 -0.07 0.95
N VAL A 63 -19.73 -0.59 2.06
CA VAL A 63 -18.36 -1.14 2.17
C VAL A 63 -18.20 -2.31 1.21
N TRP A 64 -19.14 -3.25 1.19
CA TRP A 64 -19.11 -4.39 0.26
C TRP A 64 -19.16 -3.98 -1.20
N ASN A 65 -20.01 -3.00 -1.53
CA ASN A 65 -20.05 -2.45 -2.89
C ASN A 65 -18.73 -1.79 -3.28
N ALA A 66 -18.14 -0.99 -2.38
CA ALA A 66 -16.85 -0.36 -2.60
C ALA A 66 -15.73 -1.40 -2.75
N LEU A 67 -15.72 -2.45 -1.92
CA LEU A 67 -14.76 -3.56 -2.01
C LEU A 67 -14.89 -4.31 -3.33
N LYS A 68 -16.10 -4.61 -3.78
CA LYS A 68 -16.34 -5.27 -5.08
C LYS A 68 -15.83 -4.43 -6.25
N ASN A 69 -16.11 -3.13 -6.24
CA ASN A 69 -15.65 -2.22 -7.28
C ASN A 69 -14.11 -2.12 -7.29
N ASN A 70 -13.48 -2.00 -6.11
CA ASN A 70 -12.03 -2.00 -5.99
C ASN A 70 -11.40 -3.31 -6.45
N ALA A 71 -11.98 -4.46 -6.07
CA ALA A 71 -11.51 -5.77 -6.52
C ALA A 71 -11.60 -5.94 -8.04
N LEU A 72 -12.68 -5.44 -8.65
CA LEU A 72 -12.83 -5.42 -10.10
C LEU A 72 -11.73 -4.58 -10.76
N LEU A 73 -11.49 -3.36 -10.26
CA LEU A 73 -10.42 -2.50 -10.76
C LEU A 73 -9.03 -3.11 -10.58
N LEU A 74 -8.78 -3.70 -9.40
CA LEU A 74 -7.53 -4.37 -9.05
C LEU A 74 -7.20 -5.52 -10.00
N ALA A 75 -8.21 -6.24 -10.52
CA ALA A 75 -8.01 -7.31 -11.48
C ALA A 75 -7.94 -6.80 -12.93
N VAL A 76 -8.91 -5.98 -13.33
CA VAL A 76 -9.09 -5.56 -14.73
C VAL A 76 -7.97 -4.62 -15.17
N VAL A 77 -7.60 -3.64 -14.35
CA VAL A 77 -6.63 -2.61 -14.73
C VAL A 77 -5.25 -3.23 -15.02
N PRO A 78 -4.64 -4.04 -14.12
CA PRO A 78 -3.34 -4.63 -14.40
C PRO A 78 -3.35 -5.58 -15.59
N VAL A 79 -4.40 -6.40 -15.76
CA VAL A 79 -4.51 -7.32 -16.91
C VAL A 79 -4.51 -6.53 -18.22
N LEU A 80 -5.30 -5.45 -18.30
CA LEU A 80 -5.34 -4.60 -19.48
C LEU A 80 -4.02 -3.85 -19.68
N THR A 81 -3.46 -3.23 -18.63
CA THR A 81 -2.22 -2.46 -18.72
C THR A 81 -1.03 -3.34 -19.12
N ILE A 82 -0.86 -4.50 -18.49
CA ILE A 82 0.22 -5.45 -18.82
C ILE A 82 -0.03 -6.05 -20.20
N GLY A 83 -1.27 -6.45 -20.50
CA GLY A 83 -1.63 -7.01 -21.80
C GLY A 83 -1.33 -6.05 -22.96
N LEU A 84 -1.75 -4.78 -22.84
CA LEU A 84 -1.45 -3.74 -23.80
C LEU A 84 0.06 -3.42 -23.85
N GLY A 85 0.71 -3.34 -22.69
CA GLY A 85 2.16 -3.11 -22.62
C GLY A 85 2.95 -4.19 -23.35
N LEU A 86 2.57 -5.46 -23.17
CA LEU A 86 3.20 -6.58 -23.84
C LEU A 86 2.86 -6.60 -25.34
N PHE A 87 1.62 -6.30 -25.71
CA PHE A 87 1.21 -6.16 -27.10
C PHE A 87 2.09 -5.13 -27.83
N PHE A 88 2.21 -3.91 -27.29
CA PHE A 88 3.06 -2.88 -27.87
C PHE A 88 4.55 -3.26 -27.85
N ALA A 89 5.05 -3.87 -26.77
CA ALA A 89 6.43 -4.34 -26.71
C ALA A 89 6.75 -5.37 -27.81
N THR A 90 5.83 -6.31 -28.08
CA THR A 90 6.02 -7.31 -29.16
C THR A 90 5.97 -6.68 -30.55
N MET A 91 5.05 -5.73 -30.81
CA MET A 91 5.00 -4.99 -32.07
C MET A 91 6.30 -4.22 -32.33
N LEU A 92 6.83 -3.53 -31.31
CA LEU A 92 8.07 -2.79 -31.42
C LEU A 92 9.27 -3.71 -31.65
N ASN A 93 9.33 -4.83 -30.92
CA ASN A 93 10.40 -5.81 -31.05
C ASN A 93 10.43 -6.50 -32.42
N MET A 94 9.26 -6.76 -33.02
CA MET A 94 9.16 -7.34 -34.37
C MET A 94 9.35 -6.32 -35.49
N GLY A 95 8.87 -5.08 -35.32
CA GLY A 95 8.98 -4.00 -36.31
C GLY A 95 10.32 -3.24 -36.28
N GLY A 96 11.05 -3.28 -35.17
CA GLY A 96 12.35 -2.64 -34.98
C GLY A 96 13.54 -3.45 -35.52
N ARG A 97 13.30 -4.65 -36.04
CA ARG A 97 14.34 -5.49 -36.66
C ARG A 97 14.45 -5.15 -38.15
N LYS A 98 14.99 -3.96 -38.43
CA LYS A 98 15.69 -3.71 -39.69
C LYS A 98 17.17 -3.86 -39.38
N GLU A 99 17.84 -4.66 -40.21
CA GLU A 99 19.30 -4.69 -40.29
C GLU A 99 19.89 -3.27 -40.37
#